data_AF-E8X6T9-F1
#
_entry.id   AF-E8X6T9-F1
#
_cell.length_a   1.000
_cell.length_b   1.000
_cell.length_c   1.000
_cell.angle_alpha   90.00
_cell.angle_beta   90.00
_cell.angle_gamma   90.00
#
_symmetry.space_group_name_H-M   'P 1'
#
loop_
_entity.id
_entity.type
_entity.pdbx_description
1 polymer ?
#
loop_
_entity_poly.entity_id
_entity_poly.type
_entity_poly.pdbx_seq_one_letter_code
_entity_poly.pdbx_strand_id
1 'polypeptide(L)'
;MNKFGLLDEEDDAQPTQQTAQASLTDRLAAFPAVTPRPRVDLAAVDAAGAAHGFVSREASPYQPLQQGRRRRAIPSEPTRHLAIRLTASAYDRFVAYADLHKLTYHDALTRLMDESGVNPR
;
A
#
# COMPACT_ATOMS: atom_id res chain seq x y z
N MET A 1 26.46 -23.98 -30.21
CA MET A 1 27.04 -23.13 -29.15
C MET A 1 26.13 -23.23 -27.92
N ASN A 2 26.44 -24.19 -27.04
CA ASN A 2 25.74 -24.37 -25.78
C ASN A 2 26.24 -23.31 -24.79
N LYS A 3 25.34 -22.45 -24.33
CA LYS A 3 25.61 -21.30 -23.45
C LYS A 3 25.33 -21.63 -21.99
N PHE A 4 25.68 -22.84 -21.58
CA PHE A 4 25.70 -23.24 -20.18
C PHE A 4 26.97 -24.06 -20.01
N GLY A 5 28.02 -23.38 -19.57
CA GLY A 5 29.22 -24.06 -19.11
C GLY A 5 28.86 -24.81 -17.83
N LEU A 6 28.74 -26.12 -17.93
CA LEU A 6 29.21 -27.01 -16.89
C LEU A 6 29.51 -28.36 -17.56
N LEU A 7 30.81 -28.60 -17.73
CA LEU A 7 31.38 -29.87 -18.11
C LEU A 7 31.16 -30.90 -17.00
N ASP A 8 31.17 -32.14 -17.47
CA ASP A 8 31.08 -33.40 -16.78
C ASP A 8 32.12 -33.63 -15.66
N GLU A 9 31.85 -34.74 -14.96
CA GLU A 9 32.78 -35.62 -14.23
C GLU A 9 32.97 -35.44 -12.70
N GLU A 10 32.30 -36.38 -12.02
CA GLU A 10 32.83 -37.26 -10.96
C GLU A 10 32.75 -36.85 -9.49
N ASP A 11 32.20 -37.80 -8.72
CA ASP A 11 32.35 -38.08 -7.29
C ASP A 11 32.28 -36.89 -6.33
N ASP A 12 31.13 -36.74 -5.67
CA ASP A 12 31.14 -36.55 -4.23
C ASP A 12 29.77 -36.84 -3.60
N ALA A 13 29.84 -37.55 -2.47
CA ALA A 13 28.71 -38.08 -1.72
C ALA A 13 27.69 -37.00 -1.34
N GLN A 14 26.40 -37.31 -1.53
CA GLN A 14 25.31 -36.57 -0.88
C GLN A 14 25.16 -37.06 0.58
N PRO A 15 25.29 -36.18 1.58
CA PRO A 15 24.53 -36.30 2.80
C PRO A 15 23.38 -35.28 2.81
N THR A 16 22.17 -35.82 2.72
CA THR A 16 21.00 -35.48 3.56
C THR A 16 20.61 -34.01 3.75
N GLN A 17 19.69 -33.53 2.89
CA GLN A 17 18.86 -32.34 3.09
C GLN A 17 17.85 -32.43 4.27
N GLN A 18 17.96 -33.43 5.15
CA GLN A 18 17.01 -33.68 6.25
C GLN A 18 17.33 -32.89 7.53
N THR A 19 18.52 -32.30 7.66
CA THR A 19 18.92 -31.55 8.87
C THR A 19 18.42 -30.10 8.91
N ALA A 20 17.95 -29.54 7.78
CA ALA A 20 17.47 -28.16 7.73
C ALA A 20 16.10 -27.95 8.41
N GLN A 21 15.21 -28.95 8.37
CA GLN A 21 13.84 -28.82 8.91
C GLN A 21 13.78 -28.98 10.43
N ALA A 22 14.61 -29.84 11.03
CA ALA A 22 14.74 -29.95 12.47
C ALA A 22 15.14 -28.60 13.12
N SER A 23 15.90 -27.77 12.38
CA SER A 23 16.40 -26.49 12.88
C SER A 23 15.37 -25.35 12.90
N LEU A 24 14.27 -25.42 12.14
CA LEU A 24 13.30 -24.32 12.08
C LEU A 24 12.34 -24.35 13.28
N THR A 25 11.88 -25.55 13.65
CA THR A 25 11.01 -25.75 14.81
C THR A 25 11.71 -25.35 16.11
N ASP A 26 12.99 -25.68 16.25
CA ASP A 26 13.78 -25.28 17.43
C ASP A 26 13.99 -23.76 17.49
N ARG A 27 14.18 -23.10 16.34
CA ARG A 27 14.29 -21.63 16.26
C ARG A 27 12.99 -20.92 16.61
N LEU A 28 11.84 -21.51 16.25
CA LEU A 28 10.52 -20.95 16.58
C LEU A 28 10.17 -21.19 18.06
N ALA A 29 10.59 -22.31 18.64
CA ALA A 29 10.41 -22.61 20.06
C ALA A 29 11.29 -21.73 20.97
N ALA A 30 12.39 -21.18 20.44
CA ALA A 30 13.30 -20.30 21.18
C ALA A 30 12.74 -18.89 21.43
N PHE A 31 11.61 -18.49 20.82
CA PHE A 31 11.00 -17.19 21.09
C PHE A 31 10.35 -17.22 22.49
N PRO A 32 10.72 -16.29 23.39
CA PRO A 32 10.10 -16.21 24.70
C PRO A 32 8.61 -15.89 24.53
N ALA A 33 7.77 -16.51 25.37
CA ALA A 33 6.35 -16.22 25.40
C ALA A 33 6.14 -14.71 25.62
N VAL A 34 5.33 -14.09 24.75
CA VAL A 34 5.01 -12.67 24.85
C VAL A 34 4.32 -12.41 26.18
N THR A 35 4.99 -11.66 27.05
CA THR A 35 4.39 -11.19 28.29
C THR A 35 3.34 -10.13 27.96
N PRO A 36 2.09 -10.27 28.43
CA PRO A 36 1.07 -9.27 28.22
C PRO A 36 1.52 -7.98 28.91
N ARG A 37 1.68 -6.91 28.13
CA ARG A 37 2.02 -5.60 28.69
C ARG A 37 0.86 -5.09 29.55
N PRO A 38 1.14 -4.42 30.69
CA PRO A 38 0.09 -3.75 31.44
C PRO A 38 -0.58 -2.71 30.56
N ARG A 39 -1.90 -2.54 30.73
CA ARG A 39 -2.65 -1.50 30.02
C ARG A 39 -2.10 -0.14 30.42
N VAL A 40 -1.81 0.70 29.44
CA VAL A 40 -1.31 2.06 29.66
C VAL A 40 -2.43 2.89 30.28
N ASP A 41 -2.12 3.60 31.36
CA ASP A 41 -3.04 4.59 31.93
C ASP A 41 -3.04 5.85 31.05
N LEU A 42 -4.06 5.96 30.21
CA LEU A 42 -4.21 7.06 29.26
C LEU A 42 -4.40 8.41 29.96
N ALA A 43 -4.98 8.43 31.16
CA ALA A 43 -5.19 9.68 31.91
C ALA A 43 -3.86 10.27 32.39
N ALA A 44 -2.94 9.42 32.83
CA ALA A 44 -1.59 9.85 33.21
C ALA A 44 -0.78 10.36 32.00
N VAL A 45 -0.95 9.73 30.83
CA VAL A 45 -0.30 10.16 29.58
C VAL A 45 -0.80 11.53 29.13
N ASP A 46 -2.12 11.74 29.15
CA ASP A 46 -2.73 13.02 28.79
C ASP A 46 -2.32 14.14 29.76
N ALA A 47 -2.22 13.85 31.07
CA ALA A 47 -1.75 14.80 32.07
C ALA A 47 -0.29 15.23 31.83
N ALA A 48 0.59 14.28 31.48
CA ALA A 48 1.97 14.58 31.13
C ALA A 48 2.07 15.37 29.82
N GLY A 49 1.23 15.06 28.83
CA GLY A 49 1.18 15.76 27.55
C GLY A 49 0.69 17.21 27.67
N ALA A 50 -0.28 17.47 28.55
CA ALA A 50 -0.83 18.81 28.76
C ALA A 50 0.23 19.84 29.16
N ALA A 51 1.21 19.44 29.99
CA ALA A 51 2.31 20.30 30.40
C ALA A 51 3.22 20.74 29.24
N HIS A 52 3.24 19.98 28.14
CA HIS A 52 4.04 20.24 26.94
C HIS A 52 3.20 20.76 25.76
N GLY A 53 1.95 21.18 25.99
CA GLY A 53 1.07 21.72 24.97
C GLY A 53 0.39 20.67 24.09
N PHE A 54 0.43 19.39 24.47
CA PHE A 54 -0.39 18.37 23.81
C PHE A 54 -1.83 18.46 24.33
N VAL A 55 -2.78 18.63 23.40
CA VAL A 55 -4.21 18.65 23.68
C VAL A 55 -4.81 17.33 23.21
N SER A 56 -5.45 16.59 24.12
CA SER A 56 -6.11 15.32 23.81
C SER A 56 -7.29 15.53 22.86
N ARG A 57 -7.33 14.78 21.76
CA ARG A 57 -8.38 14.88 20.73
C ARG A 57 -9.64 14.10 21.11
N GLU A 58 -9.56 13.29 22.17
CA GLU A 58 -10.65 12.40 22.61
C GLU A 58 -11.60 13.08 23.61
N ALA A 59 -11.29 14.29 24.09
CA ALA A 59 -12.10 15.06 25.04
C ALA A 59 -13.43 15.61 24.48
N SER A 60 -13.95 15.04 23.39
CA SER A 60 -15.29 15.38 22.90
C SER A 60 -16.30 14.40 23.47
N PRO A 61 -17.19 14.80 24.40
CA PRO A 61 -18.21 13.92 24.97
C PRO A 61 -19.29 13.47 23.97
N TYR A 62 -19.15 13.82 22.68
CA TYR A 62 -20.15 13.57 21.63
C TYR A 62 -19.62 12.81 20.41
N GLN A 63 -18.43 12.20 20.45
CA GLN A 63 -17.98 11.37 19.34
C GLN A 63 -18.10 9.86 19.63
N PRO A 64 -19.06 9.15 19.00
CA PRO A 64 -18.94 7.70 18.94
C PRO A 64 -17.67 7.34 18.17
N LEU A 65 -16.93 6.36 18.70
CA LEU A 65 -15.76 5.70 18.11
C LEU A 65 -16.10 5.09 16.74
N GLN A 66 -16.22 5.94 15.72
CA GLN A 66 -16.36 5.53 14.33
C GLN A 66 -14.97 5.59 13.71
N GLN A 67 -14.33 4.42 13.75
CA GLN A 67 -13.15 4.01 13.01
C GLN A 67 -12.92 4.87 11.75
N GLY A 68 -11.82 5.64 11.76
CA GLY A 68 -10.87 5.74 10.65
C GLY A 68 -11.36 6.05 9.22
N ARG A 69 -12.59 6.49 8.97
CA ARG A 69 -13.03 6.86 7.62
C ARG A 69 -13.05 8.37 7.50
N ARG A 70 -11.95 8.93 6.97
CA ARG A 70 -11.84 10.35 6.59
C ARG A 70 -13.11 10.78 5.85
N ARG A 71 -13.98 11.53 6.53
CA ARG A 71 -15.12 12.20 5.93
C ARG A 71 -14.60 13.35 5.08
N ARG A 72 -14.43 13.12 3.78
CA ARG A 72 -14.59 14.22 2.82
C ARG A 72 -16.07 14.28 2.49
N ALA A 73 -16.81 15.06 3.27
CA ALA A 73 -18.12 15.55 2.88
C ALA A 73 -17.90 16.70 1.88
N ILE A 74 -17.38 16.36 0.71
CA ILE A 74 -17.58 17.17 -0.50
C ILE A 74 -18.74 16.46 -1.19
N PRO A 75 -19.79 17.15 -1.66
CA PRO A 75 -20.79 16.53 -2.53
C PRO A 75 -20.06 16.08 -3.79
N SER A 76 -19.53 14.85 -3.76
CA SER A 76 -18.83 14.26 -4.88
C SER A 76 -19.89 13.75 -5.83
N GLU A 77 -19.80 14.18 -7.08
CA GLU A 77 -20.45 13.48 -8.18
C GLU A 77 -20.21 11.96 -8.04
N PRO A 78 -21.22 11.10 -8.33
CA PRO A 78 -21.04 9.65 -8.26
C PRO A 78 -19.86 9.21 -9.12
N THR A 79 -18.75 8.83 -8.48
CA THR A 79 -17.55 8.38 -9.18
C THR A 79 -17.77 6.98 -9.73
N ARG A 80 -17.50 6.79 -11.03
CA ARG A 80 -17.52 5.47 -11.69
C ARG A 80 -16.11 5.06 -12.07
N HIS A 81 -15.83 3.77 -12.02
CA HIS A 81 -14.53 3.23 -12.41
C HIS A 81 -14.52 2.84 -13.89
N LEU A 82 -13.53 3.33 -14.62
CA LEU A 82 -13.29 3.01 -16.03
C LEU A 82 -11.89 2.43 -16.17
N ALA A 83 -11.77 1.21 -16.69
CA ALA A 83 -10.49 0.57 -17.00
C ALA A 83 -10.43 0.28 -18.50
N ILE A 84 -9.40 0.80 -19.17
CA ILE A 84 -9.19 0.66 -20.61
C ILE A 84 -7.82 0.01 -20.84
N ARG A 85 -7.77 -0.98 -21.74
CA ARG A 85 -6.51 -1.53 -22.26
C ARG A 85 -6.24 -0.91 -23.62
N LEU A 86 -5.07 -0.32 -23.78
CA LEU A 86 -4.62 0.33 -25.02
C LEU A 86 -3.44 -0.44 -25.60
N THR A 87 -3.23 -0.32 -26.91
CA THR A 87 -1.95 -0.71 -27.52
C THR A 87 -0.86 0.25 -27.04
N ALA A 88 0.39 -0.22 -26.97
CA ALA A 88 1.52 0.59 -26.48
C ALA A 88 1.60 1.95 -27.20
N SER A 89 1.46 1.96 -28.53
CA SER A 89 1.50 3.18 -29.33
C SER A 89 0.36 4.16 -29.05
N ALA A 90 -0.81 3.69 -28.63
CA ALA A 90 -1.90 4.57 -28.22
C ALA A 90 -1.68 5.13 -26.80
N TYR A 91 -1.16 4.30 -25.90
CA TYR A 91 -0.80 4.73 -24.54
C TYR A 91 0.29 5.81 -24.56
N ASP A 92 1.37 5.59 -25.31
CA ASP A 92 2.49 6.54 -25.36
C ASP A 92 2.07 7.91 -25.92
N ARG A 93 1.19 7.91 -26.93
CA ARG A 93 0.60 9.15 -27.48
C ARG A 93 -0.24 9.88 -26.45
N PHE A 94 -1.00 9.16 -25.62
CA PHE A 94 -1.80 9.76 -24.56
C PHE A 94 -0.92 10.36 -23.44
N VAL A 95 0.15 9.67 -23.03
CA VAL A 95 1.10 10.20 -22.05
C VAL A 95 1.78 11.46 -22.58
N ALA A 96 2.24 11.44 -23.82
CA ALA A 96 2.85 12.61 -24.45
C ALA A 96 1.88 13.80 -24.54
N TYR A 97 0.60 13.56 -24.81
CA TYR A 97 -0.45 14.57 -24.78
C TYR A 97 -0.63 15.18 -23.37
N ALA A 98 -0.73 14.33 -22.33
CA ALA A 98 -0.85 14.81 -20.95
C ALA A 98 0.38 15.64 -20.53
N ASP A 99 1.58 15.21 -20.91
CA ASP A 99 2.83 15.91 -20.62
C ASP A 99 2.97 17.25 -21.33
N LEU A 100 2.48 17.35 -22.58
CA LEU A 100 2.46 18.58 -23.34
C LEU A 100 1.57 19.63 -22.68
N HIS A 101 0.41 19.22 -22.17
CA HIS A 101 -0.57 20.10 -21.55
C HIS A 101 -0.38 20.27 -20.03
N LYS A 102 0.58 19.55 -19.42
CA LYS A 102 0.84 19.55 -17.97
C LYS A 102 -0.42 19.21 -17.15
N LEU A 103 -1.17 18.24 -17.62
CA LEU A 103 -2.44 17.80 -17.02
C LEU A 103 -2.28 16.47 -16.30
N THR A 104 -3.16 16.21 -15.33
CA THR A 104 -3.32 14.86 -14.82
C THR A 104 -3.98 13.98 -15.88
N TYR A 105 -3.82 12.65 -15.81
CA TYR A 105 -4.46 11.74 -16.76
C TYR A 105 -5.98 11.88 -16.79
N HIS A 106 -6.58 12.19 -15.63
CA HIS A 106 -8.01 12.46 -15.55
C HIS A 106 -8.39 13.71 -16.34
N ASP A 107 -7.67 14.82 -16.12
CA ASP A 107 -7.99 16.10 -16.79
C ASP A 107 -7.67 16.05 -18.28
N ALA A 108 -6.62 15.33 -18.67
CA ALA A 108 -6.31 15.08 -20.08
C ALA A 108 -7.42 14.27 -20.77
N LEU A 109 -7.99 13.27 -20.09
CA LEU A 109 -9.12 12.51 -20.62
C LEU A 109 -10.39 13.37 -20.72
N THR A 110 -10.71 14.17 -19.69
CA THR A 110 -11.85 15.10 -19.71
C THR A 110 -11.74 16.07 -20.87
N ARG A 111 -10.57 16.71 -21.03
CA ARG A 111 -10.31 17.63 -22.13
C ARG A 111 -10.45 16.96 -23.50
N LEU A 112 -9.96 15.73 -23.66
CA LEU A 112 -10.11 14.97 -24.90
C LEU A 112 -11.59 14.68 -25.20
N MET A 113 -12.39 14.37 -24.17
CA MET A 113 -13.84 14.16 -24.32
C MET A 113 -14.56 15.47 -24.70
N ASP A 114 -14.20 16.58 -24.06
CA ASP A 114 -14.74 17.91 -24.38
C ASP A 114 -14.42 18.31 -25.83
N GLU A 115 -13.17 18.10 -26.27
CA GLU A 115 -12.72 18.35 -27.65
C GLU A 115 -13.42 17.45 -28.68
N SER A 116 -13.78 16.22 -28.29
CA SER A 116 -14.55 15.30 -29.12
C SER A 116 -16.04 15.65 -29.25
N GLY A 117 -16.51 16.66 -28.50
CA GLY A 117 -17.90 17.11 -28.51
C GLY A 117 -18.87 16.13 -27.82
N VAL A 118 -18.36 15.15 -27.09
CA VAL A 118 -19.17 14.16 -26.36
C VAL A 118 -19.57 14.77 -25.00
N ASN A 119 -20.52 15.70 -25.03
CA ASN A 119 -21.15 16.19 -23.81
C ASN A 119 -22.30 15.26 -23.40
N PRO A 120 -22.41 14.87 -22.12
CA PRO A 120 -23.60 14.18 -21.62
C PRO A 120 -24.80 15.13 -21.78
N ARG A 121 -25.82 14.69 -22.53
CA ARG A 121 -27.11 15.37 -22.63
C ARG A 121 -27.90 15.28 -21.33
#